data_AF-A0A433N057-F1
#
_entry.id   AF-A0A433N057-F1
#
_cell.length_a   1.000
_cell.length_b   1.000
_cell.length_c   1.000
_cell.angle_alpha   90.00
_cell.angle_beta   90.00
_cell.angle_gamma   90.00
#
_symmetry.space_group_name_H-M   'P 1'
#
loop_
_entity.id
_entity.type
_entity.pdbx_description
1 polymer ?
#
loop_
_entity_poly.entity_id
_entity_poly.type
_entity_poly.pdbx_seq_one_letter_code
_entity_poly.pdbx_strand_id
1 'polypeptide(L)'
;MRINARLDEESARKLACIKQQTNQAVTDVIKSAIDLYYQKLQHQQQNPHKLLTETGFIGCGEAEPSLSVNYKSILRDNLKTKYGYS
;
A
#
# COMPACT_ATOMS: atom_id res chain seq x y z
N MET A 1 16.66 26.72 -1.25
CA MET A 1 16.96 26.65 0.21
C MET A 1 18.36 26.09 0.40
N ARG A 2 19.16 26.59 1.36
CA ARG A 2 20.48 26.03 1.70
C ARG A 2 20.41 25.40 3.07
N ILE A 3 20.89 24.17 3.21
CA ILE A 3 20.88 23.40 4.46
C ILE A 3 22.34 23.09 4.82
N ASN A 4 22.77 23.46 6.02
CA ASN A 4 24.03 22.99 6.60
C ASN A 4 23.67 22.08 7.77
N ALA A 5 23.89 20.77 7.62
CA ALA A 5 23.63 19.79 8.66
C ALA A 5 24.92 19.03 8.98
N ARG A 6 25.19 18.82 10.26
CA ARG A 6 26.25 17.91 10.72
C ARG A 6 25.62 16.55 10.93
N LEU A 7 26.21 15.53 10.30
CA LEU A 7 25.82 14.14 10.50
C LEU A 7 26.66 13.56 11.63
N ASP A 8 26.02 12.80 12.53
CA ASP A 8 26.74 11.93 13.44
C ASP A 8 27.35 10.73 12.70
N GLU A 9 28.20 9.96 13.38
CA GLU A 9 28.88 8.81 12.77
C GLU A 9 27.92 7.74 12.27
N GLU A 10 26.78 7.55 12.93
CA GLU A 10 25.78 6.56 12.50
C GLU A 10 25.10 6.98 11.19
N SER A 11 24.66 8.23 11.11
CA SER A 11 24.02 8.78 9.93
C SER A 11 24.99 8.88 8.75
N ALA A 12 26.26 9.20 9.02
CA ALA A 12 27.31 9.20 8.01
C ALA A 12 27.54 7.79 7.44
N ARG A 13 27.56 6.75 8.28
CA ARG A 13 27.66 5.35 7.83
C ARG A 13 26.47 4.91 6.97
N LYS A 14 25.25 5.26 7.39
CA LYS A 14 24.03 4.97 6.60
C LYS A 14 24.08 5.65 5.23
N LEU A 15 24.47 6.92 5.19
CA LEU A 15 24.63 7.67 3.94
C LEU A 15 25.69 7.05 3.01
N ALA A 16 26.83 6.64 3.57
CA ALA A 16 27.89 5.97 2.80
C ALA A 16 27.40 4.65 2.19
N CYS A 17 26.66 3.83 2.96
CA CYS A 17 26.07 2.58 2.47
C CYS A 17 25.12 2.82 1.30
N ILE A 18 24.19 3.78 1.44
CA ILE A 18 23.23 4.11 0.37
C ILE A 18 23.97 4.53 -0.89
N LYS A 19 24.96 5.42 -0.78
CA LYS A 19 25.77 5.85 -1.93
C LYS A 19 26.46 4.69 -2.64
N GLN A 20 27.03 3.75 -1.88
CA GLN A 20 27.74 2.60 -2.45
C GLN A 20 26.79 1.68 -3.22
N GLN A 21 25.55 1.53 -2.75
CA GLN A 21 24.56 0.66 -3.38
C GLN A 21 23.86 1.31 -4.58
N THR A 22 23.58 2.61 -4.52
CA THR A 22 22.80 3.31 -5.55
C THR A 22 23.65 4.07 -6.56
N ASN A 23 24.95 4.25 -6.31
CA ASN A 23 25.86 5.10 -7.08
C ASN A 23 25.37 6.57 -7.23
N GLN A 24 24.52 7.04 -6.33
CA GLN A 24 23.98 8.39 -6.37
C GLN A 24 24.89 9.41 -5.66
N ALA A 25 24.82 10.67 -6.09
CA ALA A 25 25.44 11.77 -5.36
C ALA A 25 24.72 12.01 -4.01
N VAL A 26 25.45 12.55 -3.03
CA VAL A 26 24.89 12.87 -1.69
C VAL A 26 23.63 13.73 -1.82
N THR A 27 23.67 14.74 -2.68
CA THR A 27 22.55 15.65 -2.90
C THR A 27 21.29 14.93 -3.36
N ASP A 28 21.41 13.94 -4.23
CA ASP A 28 20.26 13.20 -4.77
C ASP A 28 19.71 12.22 -3.74
N VAL A 29 20.57 11.62 -2.92
CA VAL A 29 20.13 10.82 -1.77
C VAL A 29 19.34 11.66 -0.78
N ILE A 30 19.80 12.87 -0.45
CA ILE A 30 19.09 13.77 0.48
C ILE A 30 17.75 14.23 -0.11
N LYS A 31 17.69 14.60 -1.39
CA LYS A 31 16.42 14.94 -2.06
C LYS A 31 15.43 13.78 -2.00
N SER A 32 15.89 12.58 -2.36
CA SER A 32 15.04 11.38 -2.35
C SER A 32 14.54 11.05 -0.94
N ALA A 33 15.38 11.23 0.08
CA ALA A 33 14.98 11.01 1.48
C ALA A 33 13.94 12.03 1.95
N ILE A 34 14.04 13.30 1.53
CA ILE A 34 13.04 14.33 1.82
C ILE A 34 11.72 13.98 1.15
N ASP A 35 11.73 13.61 -0.14
CA ASP A 35 10.53 13.22 -0.87
C ASP A 35 9.85 12.00 -0.23
N LEU A 36 10.63 10.98 0.15
CA LEU A 36 10.12 9.80 0.87
C LEU A 36 9.47 10.18 2.20
N TYR A 37 10.10 11.08 2.97
CA TYR A 37 9.55 11.53 4.24
C TYR A 37 8.26 12.34 4.04
N TYR A 38 8.23 13.22 3.03
CA TYR A 38 7.04 13.98 2.67
C TYR A 38 5.88 13.09 2.23
N GLN A 39 6.15 12.11 1.37
CA GLN A 39 5.16 11.11 0.96
C GLN A 39 4.65 10.33 2.16
N LYS A 40 5.52 9.89 3.07
CA LYS A 40 5.08 9.19 4.30
C LYS A 40 4.11 10.03 5.13
N LEU A 41 4.35 11.33 5.27
CA LEU A 41 3.44 12.24 5.97
C LEU A 41 2.11 12.40 5.22
N GLN A 42 2.12 12.50 3.89
CA GLN A 42 0.88 12.54 3.11
C GLN A 42 0.09 11.23 3.21
N HIS A 43 0.75 10.09 3.12
CA HIS A 43 0.10 8.77 3.23
C HIS A 43 -0.47 8.53 4.63
N GLN A 44 0.16 9.04 5.69
CA GLN A 44 -0.42 9.03 7.04
C GLN A 44 -1.69 9.89 7.16
N GLN A 45 -1.84 10.92 6.32
CA GLN A 45 -3.06 11.72 6.25
C GLN A 45 -4.14 11.11 5.35
N GLN A 46 -3.79 10.18 4.46
CA GLN A 46 -4.78 9.50 3.64
C GLN A 46 -5.55 8.49 4.49
N ASN A 47 -6.85 8.74 4.66
CA ASN A 47 -7.75 7.81 5.32
C ASN A 47 -7.92 6.56 4.42
N PRO A 48 -7.42 5.38 4.82
CA PRO A 48 -7.46 4.19 3.98
C PRO A 48 -8.88 3.81 3.54
N HIS A 49 -9.88 4.03 4.40
CA HIS A 49 -11.28 3.82 4.04
C HIS A 49 -11.70 4.71 2.87
N LYS A 50 -11.30 5.99 2.88
CA LYS A 50 -11.61 6.93 1.80
C LYS A 50 -10.96 6.51 0.49
N LEU A 51 -9.67 6.14 0.52
CA LEU A 51 -8.95 5.67 -0.66
C LEU A 51 -9.58 4.40 -1.25
N LEU A 52 -9.89 3.41 -0.41
CA LEU A 52 -10.50 2.15 -0.84
C LEU A 52 -11.94 2.32 -1.33
N THR A 53 -12.65 3.34 -0.86
CA THR A 53 -13.97 3.73 -1.38
C THR A 53 -13.85 4.43 -2.74
N GLU A 54 -12.94 5.41 -2.87
CA GLU A 54 -12.74 6.18 -4.11
C GLU A 54 -12.19 5.35 -5.26
N THR A 55 -11.33 4.37 -4.96
CA THR A 55 -10.81 3.41 -5.96
C THR A 55 -11.86 2.37 -6.38
N GLY A 56 -13.06 2.39 -5.78
CA GLY A 56 -14.10 1.40 -6.03
C GLY A 56 -13.76 0.01 -5.51
N PHE A 57 -12.73 -0.15 -4.67
CA PHE A 57 -12.34 -1.43 -4.10
C PHE A 57 -13.35 -1.93 -3.07
N ILE A 58 -13.86 -1.04 -2.21
CA ILE A 58 -14.97 -1.37 -1.30
C ILE A 58 -16.27 -1.34 -2.12
N GLY A 59 -16.99 -2.47 -2.15
CA GLY A 59 -18.27 -2.59 -2.85
C GLY A 59 -18.15 -2.94 -4.34
N CYS A 60 -16.97 -3.35 -4.83
CA CYS A 60 -16.81 -3.84 -6.20
C CYS A 60 -17.54 -5.17 -6.49
N GLY A 61 -17.98 -5.88 -5.45
CA GLY A 61 -18.71 -7.13 -5.56
C GLY A 61 -20.20 -6.89 -5.36
N GLU A 62 -21.00 -7.25 -6.35
CA GLU A 62 -22.45 -7.33 -6.22
C GLU A 62 -22.85 -8.78 -5.89
N ALA A 63 -23.69 -8.92 -4.88
CA ALA A 63 -24.21 -10.20 -4.43
C ALA A 63 -25.57 -10.01 -3.77
N GLU A 64 -26.29 -11.11 -3.60
CA GLU A 64 -27.51 -11.11 -2.77
C GLU A 64 -27.16 -10.65 -1.34
N PRO A 65 -28.01 -9.82 -0.69
CA PRO A 65 -27.75 -9.30 0.67
C PRO A 65 -27.47 -10.38 1.73
N SER A 66 -28.05 -11.56 1.53
CA SER A 66 -27.92 -12.70 2.45
C SER A 66 -26.77 -13.64 2.09
N LEU A 67 -26.01 -13.38 1.02
CA LEU A 67 -25.00 -14.30 0.49
C LEU A 67 -23.99 -14.70 1.56
N SER A 68 -23.53 -13.78 2.40
CA SER A 68 -22.59 -14.09 3.48
C SER A 68 -23.13 -15.09 4.50
N VAL A 69 -24.45 -15.20 4.63
CA VAL A 69 -25.16 -16.10 5.56
C VAL A 69 -25.49 -17.44 4.89
N ASN A 70 -25.93 -17.42 3.63
CA ASN A 70 -26.49 -18.60 2.95
C ASN A 70 -25.66 -19.12 1.76
N TYR A 71 -24.44 -18.61 1.52
CA TYR A 71 -23.61 -18.97 0.35
C TYR A 71 -23.44 -20.48 0.16
N LYS A 72 -23.35 -21.26 1.25
CA LYS A 72 -23.20 -22.73 1.16
C LYS A 72 -24.42 -23.39 0.54
N SER A 73 -25.62 -22.95 0.92
CA SER A 73 -26.88 -23.45 0.35
C SER A 73 -26.99 -23.03 -1.12
N ILE A 74 -26.73 -21.76 -1.42
CA ILE A 74 -26.75 -21.23 -2.78
C ILE A 74 -25.76 -21.98 -3.68
N LEU A 75 -24.53 -22.22 -3.22
CA LEU A 75 -23.53 -22.98 -3.97
C LEU A 75 -23.98 -24.42 -4.20
N ARG A 76 -24.49 -25.10 -3.17
CA ARG A 76 -24.97 -26.48 -3.28
C ARG A 76 -26.10 -26.59 -4.30
N ASP A 77 -27.06 -25.68 -4.26
CA ASP A 77 -28.21 -25.70 -5.16
C ASP A 77 -27.78 -25.37 -6.59
N ASN A 78 -26.90 -24.39 -6.79
CA ASN A 78 -26.33 -24.08 -8.11
C ASN A 78 -25.49 -25.23 -8.69
N LEU A 79 -24.71 -25.93 -7.86
CA LEU A 79 -23.93 -27.10 -8.27
C LEU A 79 -24.84 -28.28 -8.63
N LYS A 80 -25.93 -28.49 -7.87
CA LYS A 80 -26.99 -29.46 -8.18
C LYS A 80 -27.62 -29.18 -9.53
N THR A 81 -28.03 -27.94 -9.77
CA THR A 81 -28.63 -27.51 -11.04
C THR A 81 -27.66 -27.66 -12.21
N LYS A 82 -26.37 -27.32 -12.03
CA LYS A 82 -25.39 -27.32 -13.12
C LYS A 82 -24.85 -28.72 -13.46
N TYR A 83 -24.65 -29.58 -12.47
CA TYR A 83 -23.92 -30.84 -12.64
C TYR A 83 -24.69 -32.09 -12.17
N GLY A 84 -25.90 -31.96 -11.61
CA GLY A 84 -26.73 -33.09 -11.20
C GLY A 84 -26.23 -33.87 -9.98
N TYR A 85 -25.31 -33.29 -9.17
CA TYR A 85 -24.76 -33.97 -7.99
C TYR A 85 -25.78 -34.00 -6.84
N SER A 86 -26.38 -35.16 -6.57
CA SER A 86 -27.33 -35.43 -5.48
C SER A 86 -26.65 -35.46 -4.10
#